data_AF-A0A2H0GRE9-F1
#
_entry.id   AF-A0A2H0GRE9-F1
#
_cell.length_a   1.000
_cell.length_b   1.000
_cell.length_c   1.000
_cell.angle_alpha   90.00
_cell.angle_beta   90.00
_cell.angle_gamma   90.00
#
_symmetry.space_group_name_H-M   'P 1'
#
loop_
_entity.id
_entity.type
_entity.pdbx_description
1 polymer ?
#
loop_
_entity_poly.entity_id
_entity_poly.type
_entity_poly.pdbx_seq_one_letter_code
_entity_poly.pdbx_strand_id
1 'polypeptide(L)'
;MKKVYLYKKFERFWHWGQSLLIFALLITGFDIHGTTHFFEYSQAMAIHNISAWAFLVLIVFAIFWHVTTDEWKQYLPTAKNMKAQLDYYLVGIFAHAPHPVKKRTLSKLNPLQRITYFALKIVIIPTMVITGLMYMYFNYPILEFEIESLETVAIIHTMGAYLLLTFLIIHLYLITTGHTLTSNLKAMITGWEVVDDEDVKDIVEEAVEVTGLKIRPISRTRQSHEELEELVLNALHETETKVKNKKLKGQKK
;
A
#
# COMPACT_ATOMS: atom_id res chain seq x y z
N MET A 1 20.96 -13.38 4.03
CA MET A 1 19.51 -13.42 3.73
C MET A 1 18.73 -13.95 4.93
N LYS A 2 17.72 -13.21 5.38
CA LYS A 2 16.85 -13.53 6.53
C LYS A 2 15.39 -13.25 6.18
N LYS A 3 14.45 -13.84 6.93
CA LYS A 3 13.02 -13.57 6.80
C LYS A 3 12.58 -12.52 7.80
N VAL A 4 11.92 -11.47 7.33
CA VAL A 4 11.34 -10.40 8.16
C VAL A 4 9.84 -10.32 7.92
N TYR A 5 9.07 -10.18 9.00
CA TYR A 5 7.62 -10.02 8.92
C TYR A 5 7.28 -8.55 8.67
N LEU A 6 6.83 -8.22 7.46
CA LEU A 6 6.58 -6.84 7.03
C LEU A 6 5.08 -6.55 6.86
N TYR A 7 4.33 -7.47 6.22
CA TYR A 7 2.93 -7.23 5.91
C TYR A 7 2.03 -7.84 6.97
N LYS A 8 1.20 -7.03 7.64
CA LYS A 8 0.29 -7.50 8.70
C LYS A 8 -0.87 -8.31 8.12
N LYS A 9 -1.53 -9.13 8.94
CA LYS A 9 -2.66 -9.98 8.49
C LYS A 9 -3.79 -9.15 7.85
N PHE A 10 -4.17 -8.05 8.49
CA PHE A 10 -5.22 -7.17 7.97
C PHE A 10 -4.81 -6.51 6.65
N GLU A 11 -3.57 -6.03 6.52
CA GLU A 11 -3.06 -5.45 5.25
C GLU A 11 -3.22 -6.43 4.09
N ARG A 12 -2.91 -7.72 4.32
CA ARG A 12 -3.05 -8.77 3.32
C ARG A 12 -4.51 -9.05 2.98
N PHE A 13 -5.36 -9.17 4.00
CA PHE A 13 -6.80 -9.35 3.80
C PHE A 13 -7.39 -8.20 2.97
N TRP A 14 -7.13 -6.96 3.39
CA TRP A 14 -7.61 -5.76 2.71
C TRP A 14 -7.12 -5.71 1.26
N HIS A 15 -5.82 -5.92 1.03
CA HIS A 15 -5.25 -5.91 -0.31
C HIS A 15 -5.89 -6.96 -1.23
N TRP A 16 -5.97 -8.22 -0.80
CA TRP A 16 -6.53 -9.29 -1.64
C TRP A 16 -8.04 -9.15 -1.84
N GLY A 17 -8.78 -8.67 -0.83
CA GLY A 17 -10.18 -8.32 -0.98
C GLY A 17 -10.38 -7.20 -2.01
N GLN A 18 -9.56 -6.15 -1.93
CA GLN A 18 -9.58 -5.05 -2.88
C GLN A 18 -9.22 -5.52 -4.29
N SER A 19 -8.17 -6.33 -4.45
CA SER A 19 -7.78 -6.86 -5.75
C SER A 19 -8.91 -7.67 -6.39
N LEU A 20 -9.52 -8.60 -5.64
CA LEU A 20 -10.63 -9.41 -6.13
C LEU A 20 -11.80 -8.55 -6.63
N LEU A 21 -12.17 -7.53 -5.86
CA LEU A 21 -13.26 -6.61 -6.22
C LEU A 21 -12.92 -5.75 -7.43
N ILE A 22 -11.68 -5.25 -7.54
CA ILE A 22 -11.24 -4.49 -8.71
C ILE A 22 -11.28 -5.36 -9.98
N PHE A 23 -10.85 -6.63 -9.90
CA PHE A 23 -10.97 -7.55 -11.03
C PHE A 23 -12.42 -7.80 -11.43
N ALA A 24 -13.31 -8.03 -10.46
CA ALA A 24 -14.74 -8.21 -10.72
C ALA A 24 -15.36 -6.97 -11.40
N LEU A 25 -15.05 -5.78 -10.89
CA LEU A 25 -15.49 -4.50 -11.45
C LEU A 25 -14.94 -4.26 -12.86
N LEU A 26 -13.68 -4.57 -13.12
CA LEU A 26 -13.09 -4.45 -14.46
C LEU A 26 -13.74 -5.40 -15.47
N ILE A 27 -13.87 -6.69 -15.12
CA ILE A 27 -14.46 -7.69 -16.02
C ILE A 27 -15.91 -7.34 -16.35
N THR A 28 -16.71 -7.07 -15.33
CA THR A 28 -18.11 -6.67 -15.54
C THR A 28 -18.24 -5.32 -16.24
N GLY A 29 -17.32 -4.39 -16.01
CA GLY A 29 -17.26 -3.12 -16.74
C GLY A 29 -17.07 -3.32 -18.25
N PHE A 30 -16.14 -4.20 -18.66
CA PHE A 30 -15.95 -4.53 -20.07
C PHE A 30 -17.17 -5.21 -20.71
N ASP A 31 -17.86 -6.10 -19.97
CA ASP A 31 -19.12 -6.70 -20.43
C ASP A 31 -20.23 -5.65 -20.61
N ILE A 32 -20.38 -4.71 -19.66
CA ILE A 32 -21.36 -3.61 -19.75
C ILE A 32 -21.07 -2.71 -20.95
N HIS A 33 -19.79 -2.48 -21.28
CA HIS A 33 -19.36 -1.75 -22.48
C HIS A 33 -19.42 -2.60 -23.77
N GLY A 34 -19.81 -3.88 -23.68
CA GLY A 34 -19.93 -4.79 -24.82
C GLY A 34 -18.59 -5.21 -25.44
N THR A 35 -17.47 -5.01 -24.74
CA THR A 35 -16.12 -5.35 -25.22
C THR A 35 -15.80 -6.83 -25.00
N THR A 36 -16.37 -7.40 -23.95
CA THR A 36 -16.33 -8.83 -23.63
C THR A 36 -17.76 -9.35 -23.45
N HIS A 37 -17.92 -10.67 -23.41
CA HIS A 37 -19.21 -11.34 -23.31
C HIS A 37 -19.16 -12.52 -22.32
N PHE A 38 -18.57 -12.30 -21.13
CA PHE A 38 -18.54 -13.36 -20.10
C PHE A 38 -19.91 -13.56 -19.44
N PHE A 39 -20.66 -12.47 -19.29
CA PHE A 39 -22.01 -12.44 -18.71
C PHE A 39 -23.00 -11.71 -19.63
N GLU A 40 -24.29 -12.01 -19.47
CA GLU A 40 -25.35 -11.17 -20.05
C GLU A 40 -25.36 -9.79 -19.38
N TYR A 41 -25.82 -8.77 -20.11
CA TYR A 41 -25.80 -7.36 -19.65
C TYR A 41 -26.41 -7.17 -18.24
N SER A 42 -27.58 -7.77 -17.98
CA SER A 42 -28.26 -7.66 -16.69
C SER A 42 -27.46 -8.30 -15.55
N GLN A 43 -26.81 -9.43 -15.82
CA GLN A 43 -25.97 -10.14 -14.86
C GLN A 43 -24.68 -9.36 -14.59
N ALA A 44 -24.02 -8.87 -15.64
CA ALA A 44 -22.82 -8.03 -15.52
C ALA A 44 -23.10 -6.79 -14.68
N MET A 45 -24.20 -6.08 -14.94
CA MET A 45 -24.63 -4.91 -14.16
C MET A 45 -24.90 -5.27 -12.69
N ALA A 46 -25.60 -6.38 -12.42
CA ALA A 46 -25.89 -6.81 -11.05
C ALA A 46 -24.59 -7.14 -10.27
N ILE A 47 -23.68 -7.90 -10.87
CA ILE A 47 -22.39 -8.25 -10.26
C ILE A 47 -21.53 -7.01 -10.06
N HIS A 48 -21.52 -6.08 -11.04
CA HIS A 48 -20.79 -4.81 -10.94
C HIS A 48 -21.28 -3.98 -9.75
N ASN A 49 -22.61 -3.82 -9.61
CA ASN A 49 -23.21 -3.04 -8.53
C ASN A 49 -22.95 -3.67 -7.16
N ILE A 50 -23.11 -4.99 -7.03
CA ILE A 50 -22.82 -5.72 -5.78
C ILE A 50 -21.33 -5.58 -5.41
N SER A 51 -20.44 -5.72 -6.40
CA SER A 51 -18.99 -5.56 -6.20
C SER A 51 -18.64 -4.13 -5.79
N ALA A 52 -19.30 -3.12 -6.36
CA ALA A 52 -19.11 -1.72 -6.00
C ALA A 52 -19.53 -1.45 -4.55
N TRP A 53 -20.68 -1.97 -4.11
CA TRP A 53 -21.10 -1.87 -2.71
C TRP A 53 -20.16 -2.60 -1.76
N ALA A 54 -19.73 -3.82 -2.10
CA ALA A 54 -18.73 -4.54 -1.32
C ALA A 54 -17.39 -3.77 -1.24
N PHE A 55 -17.00 -3.09 -2.32
CA PHE A 55 -15.81 -2.26 -2.37
C PHE A 55 -15.94 -1.02 -1.48
N LEU A 56 -17.09 -0.35 -1.46
CA LEU A 56 -17.38 0.74 -0.53
C LEU A 56 -17.27 0.31 0.94
N VAL A 57 -17.86 -0.83 1.29
CA VAL A 57 -17.74 -1.39 2.64
C VAL A 57 -16.27 -1.66 2.99
N LEU A 58 -15.51 -2.26 2.07
CA LEU A 58 -14.09 -2.51 2.25
C LEU A 58 -13.28 -1.21 2.42
N ILE A 59 -13.60 -0.15 1.67
CA ILE A 59 -12.98 1.17 1.80
C ILE A 59 -13.21 1.73 3.22
N VAL A 60 -14.43 1.65 3.74
CA VAL A 60 -14.74 2.15 5.10
C VAL A 60 -13.90 1.42 6.14
N PHE A 61 -13.81 0.08 6.07
CA PHE A 61 -12.95 -0.69 6.97
C PHE A 61 -11.46 -0.34 6.81
N ALA A 62 -11.00 -0.12 5.56
CA ALA A 62 -9.63 0.24 5.28
C ALA A 62 -9.27 1.62 5.85
N ILE A 63 -10.16 2.62 5.70
CA ILE A 63 -9.99 3.96 6.27
C ILE A 63 -9.92 3.87 7.79
N PHE A 64 -10.88 3.18 8.42
CA PHE A 64 -10.89 3.00 9.87
C PHE A 64 -9.58 2.37 10.37
N TRP A 65 -9.13 1.31 9.72
CA TRP A 65 -7.89 0.63 10.09
C TRP A 65 -6.66 1.52 9.89
N HIS A 66 -6.55 2.22 8.76
CA HIS A 66 -5.43 3.11 8.48
C HIS A 66 -5.33 4.25 9.51
N VAL A 67 -6.45 4.83 9.91
CA VAL A 67 -6.51 5.90 10.93
C VAL A 67 -6.13 5.35 12.31
N THR A 68 -6.70 4.22 12.72
CA THR A 68 -6.46 3.65 14.06
C THR A 68 -5.06 3.08 14.25
N THR A 69 -4.36 2.71 13.17
CA THR A 69 -3.02 2.11 13.23
C THR A 69 -1.88 3.04 12.82
N ASP A 70 -2.18 4.29 12.44
CA ASP A 70 -1.24 5.26 11.86
C ASP A 70 -0.56 4.79 10.56
N GLU A 71 -1.01 3.69 9.97
CA GLU A 71 -0.46 3.11 8.74
C GLU A 71 -0.74 4.00 7.52
N TRP A 72 -1.57 5.04 7.64
CA TRP A 72 -1.74 6.04 6.57
C TRP A 72 -0.45 6.83 6.30
N LYS A 73 0.42 7.01 7.30
CA LYS A 73 1.67 7.81 7.19
C LYS A 73 2.63 7.29 6.13
N GLN A 74 2.61 5.98 5.85
CA GLN A 74 3.46 5.36 4.84
C GLN A 74 3.09 5.79 3.40
N TYR A 75 1.87 6.31 3.18
CA TYR A 75 1.38 6.73 1.86
C TYR A 75 1.56 8.23 1.59
N LEU A 76 2.10 9.01 2.54
CA LEU A 76 2.37 10.43 2.30
C LEU A 76 3.38 10.56 1.17
N PRO A 77 3.16 11.38 0.13
CA PRO A 77 4.10 11.51 -0.98
C PRO A 77 5.41 12.15 -0.52
N THR A 78 6.53 11.79 -1.16
CA THR A 78 7.83 12.45 -1.00
C THR A 78 8.51 12.61 -2.34
N ALA A 79 9.10 13.77 -2.61
CA ALA A 79 9.87 14.02 -3.82
C ALA A 79 11.31 13.50 -3.73
N LYS A 80 11.75 13.07 -2.54
CA LYS A 80 13.12 12.60 -2.32
C LYS A 80 13.37 11.31 -3.14
N ASN A 81 14.50 11.26 -3.84
CA ASN A 81 14.95 10.13 -4.67
C ASN A 81 14.04 9.77 -5.87
N MET A 82 13.09 10.63 -6.26
CA MET A 82 12.14 10.34 -7.33
C MET A 82 12.82 10.14 -8.70
N LYS A 83 13.79 11.00 -9.07
CA LYS A 83 14.55 10.87 -10.31
C LYS A 83 15.34 9.54 -10.36
N ALA A 84 16.05 9.22 -9.29
CA ALA A 84 16.80 7.97 -9.17
C ALA A 84 15.89 6.74 -9.29
N GLN A 85 14.68 6.80 -8.74
CA GLN A 85 13.70 5.72 -8.83
C GLN A 85 13.17 5.54 -10.26
N LEU A 86 12.92 6.64 -10.98
CA LEU A 86 12.49 6.60 -12.37
C LEU A 86 13.59 6.03 -13.28
N ASP A 87 14.82 6.54 -13.15
CA ASP A 87 15.98 6.09 -13.91
C ASP A 87 16.27 4.59 -13.68
N TYR A 88 16.08 4.12 -12.44
CA TYR A 88 16.19 2.70 -12.10
C TYR A 88 15.18 1.83 -12.84
N TYR A 89 13.90 2.19 -12.84
CA TYR A 89 12.86 1.38 -13.49
C TYR A 89 12.91 1.44 -15.02
N LEU A 90 13.36 2.55 -15.59
CA LEU A 90 13.46 2.70 -17.04
C LEU A 90 14.68 1.99 -17.62
N VAL A 91 15.83 2.07 -16.94
CA VAL A 91 17.11 1.63 -17.51
C VAL A 91 17.91 0.78 -16.51
N GLY A 92 17.98 1.22 -15.25
CA GLY A 92 18.84 0.60 -14.24
C GLY A 92 18.56 -0.88 -13.96
N ILE A 93 17.29 -1.31 -14.10
CA ILE A 93 16.89 -2.69 -13.85
C ILE A 93 17.51 -3.67 -14.85
N PHE A 94 17.65 -3.25 -16.11
CA PHE A 94 18.29 -4.05 -17.15
C PHE A 94 19.82 -4.09 -16.97
N ALA A 95 20.38 -3.05 -16.33
CA ALA A 95 21.80 -2.95 -16.02
C ALA A 95 22.19 -3.60 -14.67
N HIS A 96 21.27 -4.28 -13.98
CA HIS A 96 21.51 -4.87 -12.65
C HIS A 96 21.99 -3.85 -11.61
N ALA A 97 21.57 -2.59 -11.75
CA ALA A 97 21.89 -1.55 -10.77
C ALA A 97 21.29 -1.91 -9.39
N PRO A 98 21.89 -1.47 -8.27
CA PRO A 98 21.26 -1.61 -6.97
C PRO A 98 20.01 -0.72 -6.89
N HIS A 99 18.97 -1.20 -6.20
CA HIS A 99 17.74 -0.43 -6.02
C HIS A 99 18.02 0.85 -5.20
N PRO A 100 17.59 2.05 -5.66
CA PRO A 100 18.02 3.34 -5.10
C PRO A 100 17.47 3.64 -3.70
N VAL A 101 16.49 2.86 -3.22
CA VAL A 101 15.88 2.99 -1.90
C VAL A 101 15.73 1.61 -1.27
N LYS A 102 16.29 1.41 -0.08
CA LYS A 102 16.12 0.19 0.71
C LYS A 102 14.72 0.13 1.33
N LYS A 103 14.12 -1.06 1.40
CA LYS A 103 12.80 -1.24 2.03
C LYS A 103 12.95 -1.16 3.54
N ARG A 104 12.11 -0.34 4.19
CA ARG A 104 12.07 -0.20 5.65
C ARG A 104 10.70 -0.60 6.19
N THR A 105 10.59 -0.86 7.50
CA THR A 105 9.32 -1.26 8.13
C THR A 105 8.23 -0.20 8.07
N LEU A 106 8.58 1.09 8.13
CA LEU A 106 7.62 2.20 8.01
C LEU A 106 7.56 2.80 6.61
N SER A 107 8.61 2.62 5.80
CA SER A 107 8.64 2.98 4.38
C SER A 107 8.77 1.72 3.53
N LYS A 108 7.74 0.86 3.60
CA LYS A 108 7.61 -0.35 2.77
C LYS A 108 7.56 -0.01 1.28
N LEU A 109 7.18 1.23 0.97
CA LEU A 109 6.94 1.75 -0.37
C LEU A 109 8.10 2.63 -0.82
N ASN A 110 8.52 2.46 -2.07
CA ASN A 110 9.46 3.38 -2.70
C ASN A 110 8.77 4.74 -3.02
N PRO A 111 9.51 5.83 -3.28
CA PRO A 111 8.92 7.15 -3.51
C PRO A 111 7.91 7.20 -4.66
N LEU A 112 8.17 6.47 -5.75
CA LEU A 112 7.27 6.39 -6.90
C LEU A 112 5.95 5.69 -6.52
N GLN A 113 6.04 4.57 -5.82
CA GLN A 113 4.91 3.84 -5.26
C GLN A 113 4.10 4.72 -4.30
N ARG A 114 4.75 5.50 -3.41
CA ARG A 114 4.04 6.40 -2.49
C ARG A 114 3.17 7.40 -3.24
N ILE A 115 3.69 8.03 -4.29
CA ILE A 115 2.92 8.97 -5.12
C ILE A 115 1.80 8.25 -5.85
N THR A 116 2.08 7.12 -6.49
CA THR A 116 1.08 6.34 -7.22
C THR A 116 -0.05 5.88 -6.31
N TYR A 117 0.26 5.34 -5.13
CA TYR A 117 -0.74 4.89 -4.16
C TYR A 117 -1.50 6.05 -3.54
N PHE A 118 -0.85 7.21 -3.34
CA PHE A 118 -1.53 8.43 -2.91
C PHE A 118 -2.56 8.89 -3.97
N ALA A 119 -2.14 9.00 -5.23
CA ALA A 119 -3.03 9.39 -6.33
C ALA A 119 -4.19 8.38 -6.51
N LEU A 120 -3.89 7.08 -6.40
CA LEU A 120 -4.89 6.02 -6.44
C LEU A 120 -5.96 6.22 -5.35
N LYS A 121 -5.54 6.47 -4.11
CA LYS A 121 -6.45 6.60 -2.95
C LYS A 121 -7.23 7.91 -2.91
N ILE A 122 -6.62 9.02 -3.33
CA ILE A 122 -7.19 10.37 -3.14
C ILE A 122 -7.85 10.92 -4.41
N VAL A 123 -7.46 10.42 -5.59
CA VAL A 123 -8.00 10.90 -6.87
C VAL A 123 -8.80 9.80 -7.54
N ILE A 124 -8.16 8.67 -7.88
CA ILE A 124 -8.77 7.66 -8.75
C ILE A 124 -9.95 6.95 -8.07
N ILE A 125 -9.75 6.37 -6.87
CA ILE A 125 -10.81 5.66 -6.15
C ILE A 125 -12.01 6.57 -5.86
N PRO A 126 -11.84 7.80 -5.32
CA PRO A 126 -12.97 8.73 -5.13
C PRO A 126 -13.69 9.06 -6.44
N THR A 127 -12.95 9.27 -7.54
CA THR A 127 -13.55 9.53 -8.86
C THR A 127 -14.43 8.36 -9.31
N MET A 128 -13.93 7.13 -9.20
CA MET A 128 -14.69 5.92 -9.56
C MET A 128 -15.94 5.74 -8.69
N VAL A 129 -15.81 5.98 -7.38
CA VAL A 129 -16.95 5.90 -6.45
C VAL A 129 -18.00 6.95 -6.78
N ILE A 130 -17.60 8.22 -6.93
CA ILE A 130 -18.54 9.32 -7.19
C ILE A 130 -19.27 9.09 -8.52
N THR A 131 -18.53 8.84 -9.60
CA THR A 131 -19.13 8.60 -10.92
C THR A 131 -19.97 7.32 -10.97
N GLY A 132 -19.56 6.25 -10.28
CA GLY A 132 -20.36 5.03 -10.16
C GLY A 132 -21.67 5.25 -9.39
N LEU A 133 -21.65 6.03 -8.31
CA LEU A 133 -22.85 6.42 -7.58
C LEU A 133 -23.76 7.31 -8.43
N MET A 134 -23.20 8.27 -9.18
CA MET A 134 -23.99 9.09 -10.12
C MET A 134 -24.73 8.23 -11.15
N TYR A 135 -24.10 7.16 -11.65
CA TYR A 135 -24.77 6.19 -12.51
C TYR A 135 -25.93 5.46 -11.82
N MET A 136 -25.71 4.99 -10.58
CA MET A 136 -26.74 4.26 -9.82
C MET A 136 -27.95 5.12 -9.47
N TYR A 137 -27.74 6.43 -9.24
CA TYR A 137 -28.76 7.35 -8.76
C TYR A 137 -29.27 8.34 -9.81
N PHE A 138 -28.86 8.21 -11.08
CA PHE A 138 -29.22 9.14 -12.14
C PHE A 138 -30.73 9.41 -12.26
N ASN A 139 -31.56 8.38 -12.13
CA ASN A 139 -33.03 8.49 -12.19
C ASN A 139 -33.69 8.42 -10.80
N TYR A 140 -32.97 8.72 -9.72
CA TYR A 140 -33.49 8.56 -8.37
C TYR A 140 -34.24 9.83 -7.91
N PRO A 141 -35.56 9.77 -7.64
CA PRO A 141 -36.43 10.95 -7.52
C PRO A 141 -36.28 11.74 -6.20
N ILE A 142 -35.25 11.48 -5.39
CA ILE A 142 -35.15 11.99 -4.01
C ILE A 142 -34.20 13.20 -3.88
N LEU A 143 -33.41 13.50 -4.92
CA LEU A 143 -32.55 14.68 -4.95
C LEU A 143 -33.08 15.60 -6.03
N GLU A 144 -33.30 16.89 -5.70
CA GLU A 144 -33.53 17.99 -6.66
C GLU A 144 -32.29 18.26 -7.56
N PHE A 145 -31.46 17.23 -7.74
CA PHE A 145 -30.20 17.23 -8.47
C PHE A 145 -30.44 16.52 -9.79
N GLU A 146 -30.99 17.25 -10.77
CA GLU A 146 -31.07 16.78 -12.15
C GLU A 146 -29.66 16.82 -12.76
N ILE A 147 -29.07 15.66 -12.98
CA ILE A 147 -27.87 15.54 -13.82
C ILE A 147 -28.34 15.70 -15.27
N GLU A 148 -28.02 16.83 -15.91
CA GLU A 148 -28.50 17.12 -17.27
C GLU A 148 -27.98 16.13 -18.34
N SER A 149 -26.81 15.50 -18.12
CA SER A 149 -26.25 14.51 -19.03
C SER A 149 -25.39 13.44 -18.33
N LEU A 150 -25.65 12.17 -18.66
CA LEU A 150 -24.81 11.03 -18.28
C LEU A 150 -23.52 10.93 -19.08
N GLU A 151 -23.38 11.62 -20.20
CA GLU A 151 -22.25 11.46 -21.12
C GLU A 151 -20.93 11.81 -20.43
N THR A 152 -20.88 12.92 -19.71
CA THR A 152 -19.66 13.33 -18.99
C THR A 152 -19.31 12.34 -17.88
N VAL A 153 -20.32 11.82 -17.15
CA VAL A 153 -20.11 10.80 -16.11
C VAL A 153 -19.54 9.52 -16.73
N ALA A 154 -20.09 9.10 -17.88
CA ALA A 154 -19.62 7.95 -18.64
C ALA A 154 -18.15 8.07 -19.01
N ILE A 155 -17.79 9.19 -19.64
CA ILE A 155 -16.42 9.44 -20.09
C ILE A 155 -15.45 9.41 -18.90
N ILE A 156 -15.78 10.11 -17.81
CA ILE A 156 -14.91 10.16 -16.63
C ILE A 156 -14.77 8.78 -15.98
N HIS A 157 -15.88 8.03 -15.83
CA HIS A 157 -15.86 6.69 -15.23
C HIS A 157 -15.02 5.72 -16.07
N THR A 158 -15.23 5.71 -17.39
CA THR A 158 -14.47 4.86 -18.31
C THR A 158 -12.99 5.25 -18.36
N MET A 159 -12.65 6.54 -18.37
CA MET A 159 -11.26 7.00 -18.27
C MET A 159 -10.61 6.54 -16.97
N GLY A 160 -11.30 6.67 -15.83
CA GLY A 160 -10.83 6.18 -14.54
C GLY A 160 -10.62 4.66 -14.53
N ALA A 161 -11.51 3.90 -15.18
CA ALA A 161 -11.37 2.46 -15.33
C ALA A 161 -10.11 2.07 -16.13
N TYR A 162 -9.82 2.78 -17.23
CA TYR A 162 -8.59 2.56 -17.99
C TYR A 162 -7.33 2.93 -17.20
N LEU A 163 -7.35 4.01 -16.41
CA LEU A 163 -6.23 4.35 -15.52
C LEU A 163 -6.01 3.25 -14.45
N LEU A 164 -7.07 2.68 -13.89
CA LEU A 164 -6.98 1.54 -12.97
C LEU A 164 -6.42 0.29 -13.66
N LEU A 165 -6.83 0.02 -14.90
CA LEU A 165 -6.29 -1.08 -15.68
C LEU A 165 -4.80 -0.90 -15.96
N THR A 166 -4.37 0.29 -16.37
CA THR A 166 -2.95 0.61 -16.56
C THR A 166 -2.17 0.43 -15.26
N PHE A 167 -2.69 0.93 -14.14
CA PHE A 167 -2.10 0.71 -12.83
C PHE A 167 -1.97 -0.79 -12.51
N LEU A 168 -3.00 -1.58 -12.76
CA LEU A 168 -2.99 -3.03 -12.52
C LEU A 168 -1.91 -3.73 -13.35
N ILE A 169 -1.80 -3.43 -14.65
CA ILE A 169 -0.78 -4.02 -15.53
C ILE A 169 0.63 -3.69 -15.03
N ILE A 170 0.89 -2.41 -14.75
CA ILE A 170 2.20 -1.96 -14.23
C ILE A 170 2.48 -2.60 -12.87
N HIS A 171 1.48 -2.66 -11.99
CA HIS A 171 1.61 -3.27 -10.67
C HIS A 171 1.98 -4.76 -10.77
N LEU A 172 1.29 -5.52 -11.62
CA LEU A 172 1.58 -6.94 -11.86
C LEU A 172 2.97 -7.16 -12.46
N TYR A 173 3.43 -6.26 -13.34
CA TYR A 173 4.81 -6.28 -13.82
C TYR A 173 5.81 -6.04 -12.68
N LEU A 174 5.64 -4.97 -11.90
CA LEU A 174 6.57 -4.61 -10.83
C LEU A 174 6.67 -5.64 -9.70
N ILE A 175 5.61 -6.40 -9.41
CA ILE A 175 5.73 -7.48 -8.40
C ILE A 175 6.65 -8.61 -8.89
N THR A 176 6.83 -8.77 -10.20
CA THR A 176 7.75 -9.79 -10.76
C THR A 176 9.22 -9.36 -10.73
N THR A 177 9.50 -8.07 -10.49
CA THR A 177 10.86 -7.52 -10.50
C THR A 177 11.57 -7.58 -9.14
N GLY A 178 11.17 -8.49 -8.26
CA GLY A 178 11.88 -8.74 -6.99
C GLY A 178 13.10 -9.65 -7.18
N HIS A 179 13.74 -10.08 -6.08
CA HIS A 179 14.90 -11.00 -6.13
C HIS A 179 14.63 -12.28 -6.92
N THR A 180 13.37 -12.73 -6.91
CA THR A 180 12.85 -13.74 -7.83
C THR A 180 11.48 -13.29 -8.31
N LEU A 181 11.03 -13.83 -9.45
CA LEU A 181 9.73 -13.57 -10.07
C LEU A 181 8.55 -13.67 -9.10
N THR A 182 8.65 -14.51 -8.06
CA THR A 182 7.56 -14.75 -7.09
C THR A 182 7.84 -14.20 -5.69
N SER A 183 8.98 -13.54 -5.48
CA SER A 183 9.40 -13.09 -4.14
C SER A 183 8.41 -12.11 -3.51
N ASN A 184 8.07 -11.02 -4.21
CA ASN A 184 7.12 -10.03 -3.72
C ASN A 184 5.71 -10.62 -3.56
N LEU A 185 5.28 -11.49 -4.48
CA LEU A 185 3.99 -12.18 -4.39
C LEU A 185 3.92 -13.06 -3.13
N LYS A 186 4.96 -13.87 -2.88
CA LYS A 186 5.06 -14.70 -1.67
C LYS A 186 5.08 -13.86 -0.41
N ALA A 187 5.74 -12.70 -0.43
CA ALA A 187 5.73 -11.78 0.70
C ALA A 187 4.32 -11.24 0.97
N MET A 188 3.56 -10.91 -0.07
CA MET A 188 2.19 -10.41 0.06
C MET A 188 1.16 -11.49 0.45
N ILE A 189 1.45 -12.76 0.21
CA ILE A 189 0.61 -13.89 0.65
C ILE A 189 0.95 -14.26 2.10
N THR A 190 2.23 -14.46 2.41
CA THR A 190 2.69 -15.01 3.70
C THR A 190 2.88 -13.93 4.77
N GLY A 191 3.14 -12.69 4.37
CA GLY A 191 3.59 -11.59 5.22
C GLY A 191 5.09 -11.55 5.47
N TRP A 192 5.84 -12.55 5.01
CA TRP A 192 7.27 -12.69 5.25
C TRP A 192 8.07 -12.38 3.99
N GLU A 193 8.98 -11.42 4.09
CA GLU A 193 9.90 -11.06 3.01
C GLU A 193 11.30 -11.60 3.30
N VAL A 194 12.01 -12.01 2.27
CA VAL A 194 13.41 -12.42 2.36
C VAL A 194 14.27 -11.22 1.99
N VAL A 195 15.06 -10.74 2.94
CA VAL A 195 15.91 -9.54 2.80
C VAL A 195 17.36 -9.88 3.13
N ASP A 196 18.29 -9.04 2.69
CA ASP A 196 19.72 -9.21 3.01
C ASP A 196 20.05 -8.75 4.44
N ASP A 197 21.29 -8.97 4.85
CA ASP A 197 21.70 -8.70 6.24
C ASP A 197 21.84 -7.18 6.51
N GLU A 198 22.08 -6.36 5.48
CA GLU A 198 22.11 -4.89 5.61
C GLU A 198 20.69 -4.33 5.77
N ASP A 199 19.74 -4.82 4.98
CA ASP A 199 18.32 -4.46 5.06
C ASP A 199 17.73 -4.82 6.43
N VAL A 200 18.12 -5.96 7.02
CA VAL A 200 17.73 -6.31 8.39
C VAL A 200 18.23 -5.27 9.38
N LYS A 201 19.47 -4.80 9.23
CA LYS A 201 20.06 -3.80 10.12
C LYS A 201 19.29 -2.48 10.02
N ASP A 202 19.04 -1.99 8.81
CA ASP A 202 18.27 -0.78 8.55
C ASP A 202 16.85 -0.84 9.15
N ILE A 203 16.19 -2.00 9.05
CA ILE A 203 14.87 -2.24 9.63
C ILE A 203 14.90 -2.17 11.16
N VAL A 204 15.91 -2.78 11.80
CA VAL A 204 16.03 -2.78 13.26
C VAL A 204 16.34 -1.38 13.78
N GLU A 205 17.25 -0.65 13.11
CA GLU A 205 17.58 0.73 13.47
C GLU A 205 16.36 1.65 13.38
N GLU A 206 15.56 1.55 12.32
CA GLU A 206 14.31 2.32 12.18
C GLU A 206 13.31 1.99 13.30
N ALA A 207 13.11 0.71 13.61
CA ALA A 207 12.18 0.29 14.67
C ALA A 207 12.57 0.86 16.04
N VAL A 208 13.87 0.93 16.33
CA VAL A 208 14.42 1.56 17.53
C VAL A 208 14.18 3.07 17.52
N GLU A 209 14.54 3.76 16.45
CA GLU A 209 14.37 5.22 16.31
C GLU A 209 12.92 5.64 16.54
N VAL A 210 11.98 4.91 15.93
CA VAL A 210 10.55 5.19 16.00
C VAL A 210 10.00 4.95 17.40
N THR A 211 10.47 3.89 18.05
CA THR A 211 10.10 3.63 19.44
C THR A 211 10.65 4.74 20.34
N GLY A 212 11.88 5.19 20.10
CA GLY A 212 12.48 6.33 20.78
C GLY A 212 11.68 7.62 20.62
N LEU A 213 11.21 7.95 19.40
CA LEU A 213 10.37 9.14 19.13
C LEU A 213 9.02 9.15 19.87
N LYS A 214 8.53 7.97 20.29
CA LYS A 214 7.30 7.84 21.09
C LYS A 214 7.53 8.04 22.59
N ILE A 215 8.78 8.08 23.04
CA ILE A 215 9.12 8.36 24.44
C ILE A 215 9.40 9.85 24.56
N ARG A 216 8.75 10.51 25.51
CA ARG A 216 8.93 11.94 25.77
C ARG A 216 9.10 12.19 27.26
N PRO A 217 9.97 13.12 27.68
CA PRO A 217 10.12 13.44 29.08
C PRO A 217 8.88 14.17 29.59
N ILE A 218 8.53 13.95 30.87
CA ILE A 218 7.38 14.60 31.51
C ILE A 218 7.62 16.11 31.65
N SER A 219 8.85 16.49 32.01
CA SER A 219 9.31 17.88 32.01
C SER A 219 9.94 18.25 30.67
N ARG A 220 9.69 19.48 30.18
CA ARG A 220 10.35 20.04 28.97
C ARG A 220 11.65 20.78 29.28
N THR A 221 12.32 20.43 30.36
CA THR A 221 13.64 20.96 30.72
C THR A 221 14.75 20.32 29.88
N ARG A 222 15.87 21.02 29.67
CA ARG A 222 17.02 20.47 28.97
C ARG A 222 17.56 19.20 29.65
N GLN A 223 17.65 19.22 30.98
CA GLN A 223 18.11 18.10 31.78
C GLN A 223 17.27 16.83 31.60
N SER A 224 15.94 16.94 31.54
CA SER A 224 15.05 15.78 31.35
C SER A 224 15.12 15.19 29.93
N HIS A 225 15.54 15.99 28.94
CA HIS A 225 15.86 15.47 27.60
C HIS A 225 17.18 14.70 27.60
N GLU A 226 18.21 15.22 28.27
CA GLU A 226 19.52 14.56 28.41
C GLU A 226 19.39 13.23 29.19
N GLU A 227 18.62 13.20 30.28
CA GLU A 227 18.33 11.98 31.06
C GLU A 227 17.59 10.92 30.22
N LEU A 228 16.65 11.33 29.37
CA LEU A 228 15.94 10.42 28.48
C LEU A 228 16.87 9.83 27.42
N GLU A 229 17.73 10.65 26.82
CA GLU A 229 18.70 10.23 25.82
C GLU A 229 19.67 9.19 26.42
N GLU A 230 20.18 9.44 27.62
CA GLU A 230 21.05 8.52 28.34
C GLU A 230 20.33 7.19 28.67
N LEU A 231 19.07 7.26 29.11
CA LEU A 231 18.27 6.06 29.39
C LEU A 231 18.04 5.21 28.15
N VAL A 232 17.76 5.83 27.00
CA VAL A 232 17.58 5.11 25.73
C VAL A 232 18.90 4.46 25.28
N LEU A 233 20.01 5.18 25.35
CA LEU A 233 21.34 4.65 25.02
C LEU A 233 21.72 3.46 25.92
N ASN A 234 21.48 3.58 27.23
CA ASN A 234 21.74 2.51 28.18
C ASN A 234 20.88 1.26 27.90
N ALA A 235 19.59 1.45 27.63
CA ALA A 235 18.68 0.35 27.28
C ALA A 235 19.11 -0.36 25.97
N LEU A 236 19.59 0.39 24.98
CA LEU A 236 20.11 -0.17 23.73
C LEU A 236 21.39 -0.98 23.96
N HIS A 237 22.32 -0.45 24.76
CA HIS A 237 23.56 -1.15 25.09
C HIS A 237 23.28 -2.45 25.86
N GLU A 238 22.39 -2.41 26.87
CA GLU A 238 21.99 -3.60 27.62
C GLU A 238 21.33 -4.65 26.71
N THR A 239 20.52 -4.21 25.76
CA THR A 239 19.89 -5.09 24.76
C THR A 239 20.93 -5.73 23.85
N GLU A 240 21.93 -4.97 23.38
CA GLU A 240 23.04 -5.49 22.58
C GLU A 240 23.81 -6.58 23.35
N THR A 241 24.14 -6.34 24.62
CA THR A 241 24.84 -7.31 25.48
C THR A 241 24.00 -8.58 25.69
N LYS A 242 22.70 -8.43 25.98
CA LYS A 242 21.77 -9.57 26.13
C LYS A 242 21.68 -10.40 24.85
N VAL A 243 21.61 -9.75 23.69
CA VAL A 243 21.55 -10.44 22.38
C VAL A 243 22.85 -11.17 22.07
N LYS A 244 24.02 -10.53 22.28
CA LYS A 244 25.34 -11.18 22.13
C LYS A 244 25.45 -12.42 23.02
N ASN A 245 25.09 -12.31 24.29
CA ASN A 245 25.11 -13.42 25.24
C ASN A 245 24.14 -14.55 24.89
N LYS A 246 22.96 -14.24 24.33
CA LYS A 246 21.99 -15.25 23.90
C LYS A 246 22.41 -15.96 22.61
N LYS A 247 23.02 -15.24 21.65
CA LYS A 247 23.67 -15.85 20.47
C LYS A 247 24.80 -16.80 20.86
N LEU A 248 25.61 -16.43 21.85
CA LEU A 248 26.68 -17.29 22.38
C LEU A 248 26.15 -18.57 23.07
N LYS A 249 24.96 -18.52 23.70
CA LYS A 249 24.30 -19.71 24.26
C LYS A 249 23.64 -20.60 23.20
N GLY A 250 23.17 -20.02 22.08
CA GLY A 250 22.55 -20.76 20.97
C GLY A 250 23.52 -21.45 20.02
N GLN A 251 24.82 -21.13 20.08
CA GLN A 251 25.88 -21.82 19.31
C GLN A 251 26.49 -23.03 20.06
N LYS A 252 26.05 -23.30 21.30
CA LYS A 252 26.32 -24.55 22.02
C LYS A 252 25.13 -25.48 21.91
N LYS A 253 24.84 -26.00 20.71
CA LYS A 253 24.09 -27.24 20.48
C LYS A 253 24.18 -27.63 19.01
#